data_AF-A0A836V3G3-F1
#
_entry.id   AF-A0A836V3G3-F1
#
_cell.length_a   1.000
_cell.length_b   1.000
_cell.length_c   1.000
_cell.angle_alpha   90.00
_cell.angle_beta   90.00
_cell.angle_gamma   90.00
#
_symmetry.space_group_name_H-M   'P 1'
#
loop_
_entity.id
_entity.type
_entity.pdbx_description
1 polymer ?
#
loop_
_entity_poly.entity_id
_entity_poly.type
_entity_poly.pdbx_seq_one_letter_code
_entity_poly.pdbx_strand_id
1 'polypeptide(L)'
;MQTNLTQAMRNSREGIEAENILRKCVHCGFCTATCPTYQVLGDELDGPRGRIYLIKQVLEGVEPGTDTQQHLDRCLTCRNCETTCPSGVEYGRLLDIGRQMVDQRVQRPASQRLARLVLRKVLASATVFTPLLRIGQLFRPLLPPMLKQKIPPHQAQRAWPDSQHPRRMLVLDGCVQPGLAPSTNTAAARILDRLGIRLLRIRESGCCGSLSQHLSAPDEALDFARANIDAWWPHIETGAEAIVITASGCGVFVKEYGQLLALDPDYADKAATVSRLTRDIAD
;
A
#
# COMPACT_ATOMS: atom_id res chain seq x y z
N MET A 1 1.22 -11.77 23.92
CA MET A 1 0.87 -13.19 23.63
C MET A 1 2.13 -14.06 23.59
N GLN A 2 2.11 -15.29 24.11
CA GLN A 2 3.25 -16.23 24.01
C GLN A 2 3.30 -16.88 22.61
N THR A 3 4.50 -16.99 22.04
CA THR A 3 4.76 -17.57 20.71
C THR A 3 5.79 -18.69 20.80
N ASN A 4 5.50 -19.82 20.16
CA ASN A 4 6.38 -20.98 20.09
C ASN A 4 6.89 -21.16 18.64
N LEU A 5 7.68 -20.20 18.17
CA LEU A 5 8.19 -20.19 16.79
C LEU A 5 8.94 -21.48 16.45
N THR A 6 8.77 -21.95 15.21
CA THR A 6 9.59 -23.03 14.66
C THR A 6 11.07 -22.62 14.62
N GLN A 7 11.96 -23.62 14.58
CA GLN A 7 13.41 -23.35 14.53
C GLN A 7 13.81 -22.48 13.32
N ALA A 8 13.16 -22.71 12.16
CA ALA A 8 13.38 -21.90 10.96
C ALA A 8 12.96 -20.43 11.17
N MET A 9 11.82 -20.20 11.82
CA MET A 9 11.29 -18.83 12.04
C MET A 9 12.02 -18.08 13.14
N ARG A 10 12.53 -18.76 14.18
CA ARG A 10 13.33 -18.11 15.23
C ARG A 10 14.57 -17.38 14.69
N ASN A 11 15.11 -17.88 13.58
CA ASN A 11 16.31 -17.34 12.95
C ASN A 11 16.00 -16.49 11.71
N SER A 12 14.72 -16.35 11.32
CA SER A 12 14.33 -15.50 10.20
C SER A 12 13.94 -14.11 10.68
N ARG A 13 14.18 -13.09 9.83
CA ARG A 13 13.78 -11.72 10.11
C ARG A 13 12.28 -11.62 10.30
N GLU A 14 11.51 -12.25 9.41
CA GLU A 14 10.06 -12.23 9.41
C GLU A 14 9.51 -12.88 10.69
N GLY A 15 10.15 -13.94 11.20
CA GLY A 15 9.75 -14.58 12.45
C GLY A 15 10.02 -13.72 13.68
N ILE A 16 11.21 -13.09 13.77
CA ILE A 16 11.56 -12.16 14.85
C ILE A 16 10.63 -10.94 14.85
N GLU A 17 10.38 -10.36 13.67
CA GLU A 17 9.48 -9.23 13.50
C GLU A 17 8.04 -9.57 13.90
N ALA A 18 7.52 -10.69 13.40
CA ALA A 18 6.19 -11.16 13.76
C ALA A 18 6.06 -11.44 15.26
N GLU A 19 7.07 -12.05 15.88
CA GLU A 19 7.09 -12.29 17.32
C GLU A 19 7.06 -10.99 18.13
N ASN A 20 7.83 -9.98 17.74
CA ASN A 20 7.79 -8.66 18.37
C ASN A 20 6.40 -8.04 18.30
N ILE A 21 5.72 -8.14 17.15
CA ILE A 21 4.35 -7.63 16.99
C ILE A 21 3.35 -8.45 17.83
N LEU A 22 3.44 -9.78 17.80
CA LEU A 22 2.55 -10.68 18.54
C LEU A 22 2.66 -10.51 20.06
N ARG A 23 3.87 -10.24 20.57
CA ARG A 23 4.11 -10.03 22.01
C ARG A 23 3.40 -8.79 22.55
N LYS A 24 3.21 -7.74 21.73
CA LYS A 24 2.43 -6.54 22.09
C LYS A 24 0.95 -6.82 22.34
N CYS A 25 0.38 -7.87 21.73
CA CYS A 25 -1.05 -8.16 21.86
C CYS A 25 -1.42 -8.62 23.29
N VAL A 26 -2.34 -7.86 23.91
CA VAL A 26 -2.92 -8.12 25.26
C VAL A 26 -4.34 -8.69 25.23
N HIS A 27 -4.85 -9.04 24.04
CA HIS A 27 -6.18 -9.67 23.86
C HIS A 27 -7.39 -8.83 24.34
N CYS A 28 -7.30 -7.49 24.31
CA CYS A 28 -8.37 -6.59 24.75
C CYS A 28 -9.63 -6.56 23.86
N GLY A 29 -9.52 -6.93 22.59
CA GLY A 29 -10.68 -7.03 21.68
C GLY A 29 -11.14 -5.75 20.98
N PHE A 30 -10.56 -4.57 21.27
CA PHE A 30 -10.95 -3.31 20.61
C PHE A 30 -10.83 -3.34 19.08
N CYS A 31 -9.80 -4.03 18.57
CA CYS A 31 -9.61 -4.19 17.14
C CYS A 31 -10.77 -4.93 16.45
N THR A 32 -11.40 -5.89 17.11
CA THR A 32 -12.55 -6.64 16.56
C THR A 32 -13.77 -5.73 16.43
N ALA A 33 -14.03 -4.89 17.43
CA ALA A 33 -15.18 -3.97 17.43
C ALA A 33 -15.16 -2.95 16.28
N THR A 34 -13.97 -2.62 15.77
CA THR A 34 -13.78 -1.64 14.69
C THR A 34 -13.49 -2.28 13.31
N CYS A 35 -13.44 -3.62 13.25
CA CYS A 35 -13.10 -4.32 12.01
C CYS A 35 -14.32 -4.45 11.10
N PRO A 36 -14.31 -3.85 9.89
CA PRO A 36 -15.47 -3.88 9.01
C PRO A 36 -15.80 -5.28 8.49
N THR A 37 -14.79 -6.13 8.25
CA THR A 37 -15.03 -7.50 7.76
C THR A 37 -15.69 -8.36 8.82
N TYR A 38 -15.29 -8.22 10.08
CA TYR A 38 -15.94 -8.89 11.20
C TYR A 38 -17.37 -8.39 11.40
N GLN A 39 -17.59 -7.08 11.39
CA GLN A 39 -18.93 -6.49 11.58
C GLN A 39 -19.93 -6.95 10.51
N VAL A 40 -19.48 -7.16 9.28
CA VAL A 40 -20.34 -7.61 8.17
C VAL A 40 -20.55 -9.12 8.19
N LEU A 41 -19.49 -9.90 8.43
CA LEU A 41 -19.54 -11.37 8.29
C LEU A 41 -19.90 -12.10 9.58
N GLY A 42 -19.67 -11.49 10.76
CA GLY A 42 -19.86 -12.12 12.07
C GLY A 42 -18.86 -13.25 12.38
N ASP A 43 -17.91 -13.52 11.49
CA ASP A 43 -16.91 -14.58 11.63
C ASP A 43 -15.65 -14.06 12.33
N GLU A 44 -15.32 -14.63 13.48
CA GLU A 44 -14.15 -14.26 14.28
C GLU A 44 -12.84 -14.46 13.51
N LEU A 45 -12.76 -15.46 12.62
CA LEU A 45 -11.61 -15.68 11.75
C LEU A 45 -11.43 -14.58 10.70
N ASP A 46 -12.51 -13.84 10.39
CA ASP A 46 -12.47 -12.63 9.58
C ASP A 46 -12.32 -11.34 10.41
N GLY A 47 -12.10 -11.46 11.72
CA GLY A 47 -11.64 -10.40 12.59
C GLY A 47 -10.11 -10.31 12.68
N PRO A 48 -9.56 -9.19 13.19
CA PRO A 48 -8.12 -9.02 13.35
C PRO A 48 -7.55 -10.02 14.37
N ARG A 49 -8.31 -10.36 15.43
CA ARG A 49 -7.89 -11.37 16.40
C ARG A 49 -7.79 -12.76 15.78
N GLY A 50 -8.84 -13.23 15.11
CA GLY A 50 -8.81 -14.52 14.42
C GLY A 50 -7.64 -14.62 13.45
N ARG A 51 -7.42 -13.58 12.63
CA ARG A 51 -6.27 -13.53 11.70
C ARG A 51 -4.92 -13.54 12.42
N ILE A 52 -4.77 -12.80 13.52
CA ILE A 52 -3.56 -12.86 14.35
C ILE A 52 -3.30 -14.30 14.83
N TYR A 53 -4.34 -15.02 15.27
CA TYR A 53 -4.21 -16.42 15.68
C TYR A 53 -3.84 -17.34 14.52
N LEU A 54 -4.46 -17.17 13.35
CA LEU A 54 -4.12 -17.93 12.15
C LEU A 54 -2.64 -17.72 11.76
N ILE A 55 -2.16 -16.48 11.76
CA ILE A 55 -0.77 -16.14 11.44
C ILE A 55 0.18 -16.74 12.48
N LYS A 56 -0.16 -16.64 13.77
CA LYS A 56 0.61 -17.28 14.84
C LYS A 56 0.71 -18.79 14.64
N GLN A 57 -0.38 -19.49 14.34
CA GLN A 57 -0.36 -20.93 14.11
C GLN A 57 0.60 -21.29 12.96
N VAL A 58 0.56 -20.53 11.87
CA VAL A 58 1.47 -20.73 10.73
C VAL A 58 2.95 -20.51 11.10
N LEU A 59 3.23 -19.53 11.97
CA LEU A 59 4.57 -19.25 12.51
C LEU A 59 5.07 -20.36 13.46
N GLU A 60 4.14 -21.01 14.17
CA GLU A 60 4.39 -22.13 15.09
C GLU A 60 4.45 -23.50 14.38
N GLY A 61 4.29 -23.52 13.05
CA GLY A 61 4.48 -24.72 12.22
C GLY A 61 3.19 -25.46 11.85
N VAL A 62 2.03 -24.87 12.12
CA VAL A 62 0.76 -25.39 11.58
C VAL A 62 0.72 -25.13 10.08
N GLU A 63 0.43 -26.16 9.29
CA GLU A 63 0.30 -26.01 7.84
C GLU A 63 -0.97 -25.24 7.48
N PRO A 64 -0.86 -24.12 6.72
CA PRO A 64 -2.02 -23.34 6.31
C PRO A 64 -2.81 -24.06 5.21
N GLY A 65 -4.14 -23.91 5.26
CA GLY A 65 -5.05 -24.37 4.22
C GLY A 65 -5.59 -23.23 3.35
N THR A 66 -6.46 -23.58 2.39
CA THR A 66 -7.22 -22.61 1.60
C THR A 66 -8.09 -21.70 2.46
N ASP A 67 -8.59 -22.20 3.58
CA ASP A 67 -9.42 -21.43 4.52
C ASP A 67 -8.59 -20.35 5.22
N THR A 68 -7.37 -20.69 5.66
CA THR A 68 -6.41 -19.72 6.19
C THR A 68 -6.13 -18.62 5.16
N GLN A 69 -5.84 -19.00 3.91
CA GLN A 69 -5.61 -18.05 2.83
C GLN A 69 -6.83 -17.14 2.61
N GLN A 70 -8.03 -17.70 2.62
CA GLN A 70 -9.28 -16.96 2.42
C GLN A 70 -9.51 -15.91 3.53
N HIS A 71 -9.35 -16.28 4.79
CA HIS A 71 -9.53 -15.35 5.91
C HIS A 71 -8.51 -14.21 5.85
N LEU A 72 -7.24 -14.49 5.52
CA LEU A 72 -6.24 -13.44 5.35
C LEU A 72 -6.55 -12.55 4.15
N ASP A 73 -7.00 -13.11 3.02
CA ASP A 73 -7.34 -12.36 1.80
C ASP A 73 -8.56 -11.44 1.96
N ARG A 74 -9.52 -11.81 2.81
CA ARG A 74 -10.70 -10.98 3.10
C ARG A 74 -10.35 -9.69 3.86
N CYS A 75 -9.17 -9.60 4.46
CA CYS A 75 -8.75 -8.38 5.12
C CYS A 75 -8.59 -7.22 4.11
N LEU A 76 -9.31 -6.12 4.33
CA LEU A 76 -9.24 -4.91 3.50
C LEU A 76 -7.93 -4.12 3.67
N THR A 77 -7.07 -4.50 4.62
CA THR A 77 -5.84 -3.76 4.98
C THR A 77 -6.10 -2.27 5.31
N CYS A 78 -7.29 -1.96 5.86
CA CYS A 78 -7.68 -0.58 6.20
C CYS A 78 -7.00 -0.01 7.46
N ARG A 79 -6.32 -0.86 8.24
CA ARG A 79 -5.55 -0.50 9.46
C ARG A 79 -6.32 0.19 10.60
N ASN A 80 -7.64 0.24 10.52
CA ASN A 80 -8.48 0.75 11.62
C ASN A 80 -8.22 0.00 12.95
N CYS A 81 -7.86 -1.30 12.85
CA CYS A 81 -7.46 -2.12 14.00
C CYS A 81 -6.17 -1.62 14.69
N GLU A 82 -5.27 -0.95 13.99
CA GLU A 82 -4.02 -0.42 14.55
C GLU A 82 -4.29 0.88 15.29
N THR A 83 -5.04 1.80 14.67
CA THR A 83 -5.41 3.10 15.27
C THR A 83 -6.13 2.93 16.60
N THR A 84 -7.00 1.92 16.72
CA THR A 84 -7.73 1.67 17.97
C THR A 84 -6.93 0.86 18.99
N CYS A 85 -5.79 0.27 18.61
CA CYS A 85 -5.07 -0.66 19.47
C CYS A 85 -4.29 0.10 20.57
N PRO A 86 -4.64 -0.06 21.85
CA PRO A 86 -3.90 0.61 22.93
C PRO A 86 -2.48 0.07 23.11
N SER A 87 -2.20 -1.12 22.57
CA SER A 87 -0.90 -1.79 22.69
C SER A 87 0.02 -1.58 21.48
N GLY A 88 -0.44 -0.86 20.44
CA GLY A 88 0.37 -0.57 19.25
C GLY A 88 0.76 -1.83 18.46
N VAL A 89 -0.18 -2.77 18.30
CA VAL A 89 0.02 -3.95 17.43
C VAL A 89 0.01 -3.50 15.97
N GLU A 90 1.14 -3.67 15.29
CA GLU A 90 1.34 -3.37 13.85
C GLU A 90 0.73 -4.49 13.00
N TYR A 91 -0.60 -4.60 13.06
CA TYR A 91 -1.37 -5.67 12.43
C TYR A 91 -1.14 -5.78 10.92
N GLY A 92 -1.05 -4.67 10.19
CA GLY A 92 -0.79 -4.61 8.76
C GLY A 92 0.53 -5.28 8.39
N ARG A 93 1.58 -5.02 9.17
CA ARG A 93 2.88 -5.66 8.97
C ARG A 93 2.83 -7.16 9.26
N LEU A 94 2.17 -7.56 10.35
CA LEU A 94 1.95 -8.96 10.67
C LEU A 94 1.14 -9.69 9.59
N LEU A 95 0.12 -9.04 9.03
CA LEU A 95 -0.69 -9.56 7.94
C LEU A 95 0.13 -9.78 6.67
N ASP A 96 1.03 -8.87 6.32
CA ASP A 96 1.90 -9.01 5.16
C ASP A 96 2.83 -10.22 5.30
N ILE A 97 3.46 -10.39 6.47
CA ILE A 97 4.27 -11.59 6.79
C ILE A 97 3.41 -12.85 6.66
N GLY A 98 2.22 -12.85 7.27
CA GLY A 98 1.29 -13.96 7.21
C GLY A 98 0.86 -14.35 5.79
N ARG A 99 0.47 -13.36 4.97
CA ARG A 99 0.09 -13.58 3.57
C ARG A 99 1.23 -14.15 2.76
N GLN A 100 2.45 -13.63 2.92
CA GLN A 100 3.63 -14.14 2.22
C GLN A 100 3.89 -15.61 2.58
N MET A 101 3.86 -15.96 3.87
CA MET A 101 4.06 -17.33 4.31
C MET A 101 2.98 -18.29 3.79
N VAL A 102 1.72 -17.85 3.85
CA VAL A 102 0.58 -18.66 3.36
C VAL A 102 0.64 -18.83 1.85
N ASP A 103 0.94 -17.78 1.08
CA ASP A 103 1.01 -17.86 -0.39
C ASP A 103 2.18 -18.72 -0.89
N GLN A 104 3.24 -18.88 -0.10
CA GLN A 104 4.34 -19.81 -0.42
C GLN A 104 3.94 -21.29 -0.26
N ARG A 105 2.99 -21.59 0.64
CA ARG A 105 2.59 -22.96 0.99
C ARG A 105 1.25 -23.38 0.38
N VAL A 106 0.37 -22.42 0.12
CA VAL A 106 -0.98 -22.63 -0.42
C VAL A 106 -1.05 -22.11 -1.85
N GLN A 107 -1.04 -23.03 -2.81
CA GLN A 107 -1.11 -22.68 -4.23
C GLN A 107 -2.47 -22.11 -4.61
N ARG A 108 -2.46 -20.93 -5.22
CA ARG A 108 -3.66 -20.31 -5.78
C ARG A 108 -4.06 -20.96 -7.10
N PRO A 109 -5.37 -21.07 -7.41
CA PRO A 109 -5.84 -21.48 -8.73
C PRO A 109 -5.23 -20.64 -9.86
N ALA A 110 -4.98 -21.26 -11.02
CA ALA A 110 -4.34 -20.61 -12.16
C ALA A 110 -5.08 -19.34 -12.62
N SER A 111 -6.42 -19.34 -12.56
CA SER A 111 -7.26 -18.19 -12.88
C SER A 111 -6.99 -17.00 -11.95
N GLN A 112 -6.79 -17.24 -10.65
CA GLN A 112 -6.47 -16.18 -9.70
C GLN A 112 -5.05 -15.65 -9.92
N ARG A 113 -4.08 -16.52 -10.21
CA ARG A 113 -2.70 -16.12 -10.51
C ARG A 113 -2.65 -15.23 -11.75
N LEU A 114 -3.36 -15.60 -12.82
CA LEU A 114 -3.48 -14.80 -14.03
C LEU A 114 -4.18 -13.47 -13.77
N ALA A 115 -5.31 -13.48 -13.05
CA ALA A 115 -6.03 -12.26 -12.72
C ALA A 115 -5.16 -11.26 -11.93
N ARG A 116 -4.43 -11.74 -10.92
CA ARG A 116 -3.49 -10.91 -10.13
C ARG A 116 -2.35 -10.37 -11.00
N LEU A 117 -1.79 -11.18 -11.89
CA LEU A 117 -0.76 -10.74 -12.82
C LEU A 117 -1.27 -9.61 -13.75
N VAL A 118 -2.45 -9.80 -14.35
CA VAL A 118 -3.08 -8.80 -15.21
C VAL A 118 -3.37 -7.51 -14.43
N LEU A 119 -3.94 -7.62 -13.23
CA LEU A 119 -4.21 -6.45 -12.38
C LEU A 119 -2.93 -5.66 -12.08
N ARG A 120 -1.83 -6.32 -11.68
CA ARG A 120 -0.55 -5.64 -11.43
C ARG A 120 -0.04 -4.96 -12.70
N LYS A 121 0.08 -5.69 -13.81
CA LYS A 121 0.65 -5.14 -15.05
C LYS A 121 -0.17 -4.01 -15.66
N VAL A 122 -1.50 -4.05 -15.51
CA VAL A 122 -2.40 -3.00 -16.00
C VAL A 122 -2.43 -1.82 -15.04
N LEU A 123 -2.78 -2.04 -13.76
CA LEU A 123 -3.07 -0.96 -12.82
C LEU A 123 -1.80 -0.32 -12.25
N ALA A 124 -0.67 -1.04 -12.14
CA ALA A 124 0.60 -0.46 -11.66
C ALA A 124 1.33 0.34 -12.75
N SER A 125 0.77 0.45 -13.97
CA SER A 125 1.36 1.23 -15.06
C SER A 125 0.39 2.30 -15.55
N ALA A 126 0.69 3.56 -15.27
CA ALA A 126 -0.12 4.69 -15.74
C ALA A 126 -0.19 4.77 -17.27
N THR A 127 0.88 4.35 -17.96
CA THR A 127 0.99 4.33 -19.42
C THR A 127 0.12 3.25 -20.06
N VAL A 128 -0.28 2.23 -19.30
CA VAL A 128 -1.21 1.18 -19.74
C VAL A 128 -2.63 1.46 -19.24
N PHE A 129 -2.79 1.75 -17.95
CA PHE A 129 -4.08 1.99 -17.32
C PHE A 129 -4.82 3.18 -17.92
N THR A 130 -4.16 4.33 -18.09
CA THR A 130 -4.83 5.56 -18.49
C THR A 130 -5.41 5.46 -19.91
N PRO A 131 -4.69 4.96 -20.93
CA PRO A 131 -5.26 4.74 -22.26
C PRO A 131 -6.43 3.74 -22.25
N LEU A 132 -6.31 2.62 -21.52
CA LEU A 132 -7.40 1.64 -21.40
C LEU A 132 -8.65 2.26 -20.77
N LEU A 133 -8.48 3.07 -19.74
CA LEU A 133 -9.57 3.82 -19.13
C LEU A 133 -10.19 4.80 -20.14
N ARG A 134 -9.40 5.49 -20.96
CA ARG A 134 -9.92 6.43 -21.98
C ARG A 134 -10.75 5.71 -23.04
N ILE A 135 -10.31 4.54 -23.49
CA ILE A 135 -11.09 3.67 -24.38
C ILE A 135 -12.40 3.28 -23.70
N GLY A 136 -12.35 2.85 -22.44
CA GLY A 136 -13.54 2.53 -21.66
C GLY A 136 -14.50 3.72 -21.47
N GLN A 137 -13.97 4.94 -21.34
CA GLN A 137 -14.77 6.17 -21.26
C GLN A 137 -15.44 6.51 -22.58
N LEU A 138 -14.77 6.29 -23.72
CA LEU A 138 -15.32 6.49 -25.06
C LEU A 138 -16.50 5.54 -25.32
N PHE A 139 -16.34 4.27 -24.97
CA PHE A 139 -17.38 3.25 -25.16
C PHE A 139 -18.36 3.14 -24.00
N ARG A 140 -18.26 4.03 -23.00
CA ARG A 140 -19.09 4.01 -21.79
C ARG A 140 -20.60 3.93 -22.03
N PRO A 141 -21.19 4.56 -23.07
CA PRO A 141 -22.62 4.44 -23.36
C PRO A 141 -23.07 3.02 -23.74
N LEU A 142 -22.16 2.20 -24.28
CA LEU A 142 -22.43 0.84 -24.75
C LEU A 142 -22.16 -0.23 -23.68
N LEU A 143 -21.59 0.17 -22.54
CA LEU A 143 -21.22 -0.79 -21.48
C LEU A 143 -22.43 -1.20 -20.63
N PRO A 144 -22.46 -2.45 -20.14
CA PRO A 144 -23.47 -2.89 -19.20
C PRO A 144 -23.40 -2.07 -17.89
N PRO A 145 -24.51 -1.91 -17.15
CA PRO A 145 -24.59 -1.04 -15.97
C PRO A 145 -23.46 -1.30 -14.94
N MET A 146 -23.11 -2.57 -14.71
CA MET A 146 -22.06 -2.95 -13.77
C MET A 146 -20.67 -2.41 -14.13
N LEU A 147 -20.33 -2.33 -15.43
CA LEU A 147 -19.06 -1.77 -15.89
C LEU A 147 -19.12 -0.26 -15.99
N LYS A 148 -20.26 0.29 -16.44
CA LYS A 148 -20.49 1.74 -16.54
C LYS A 148 -20.32 2.47 -15.21
N GLN A 149 -20.67 1.82 -14.09
CA GLN A 149 -20.47 2.33 -12.73
C GLN A 149 -18.99 2.35 -12.31
N LYS A 150 -18.16 1.44 -12.83
CA LYS A 150 -16.72 1.34 -12.51
C LYS A 150 -15.85 2.27 -13.34
N ILE A 151 -16.37 2.80 -14.45
CA ILE A 151 -15.65 3.72 -15.34
C ILE A 151 -16.19 5.14 -15.10
N PRO A 152 -15.48 5.99 -14.34
CA PRO A 152 -15.92 7.37 -14.15
C PRO A 152 -15.86 8.16 -15.46
N PRO A 153 -16.68 9.23 -15.61
CA PRO A 153 -16.58 10.11 -16.76
C PRO A 153 -15.19 10.78 -16.81
N HIS A 154 -14.74 11.12 -18.01
CA HIS A 154 -13.53 11.90 -18.16
C HIS A 154 -13.67 13.25 -17.43
N GLN A 155 -12.66 13.59 -16.63
CA GLN A 155 -12.53 14.91 -16.02
C GLN A 155 -11.40 15.68 -16.69
N ALA A 156 -11.65 16.94 -17.04
CA ALA A 156 -10.62 17.81 -17.60
C ALA A 156 -9.53 18.11 -16.54
N GLN A 157 -8.27 18.02 -16.97
CA GLN A 157 -7.15 18.43 -16.13
C GLN A 157 -7.04 19.95 -16.11
N ARG A 158 -6.84 20.53 -14.92
CA ARG A 158 -6.55 21.97 -14.78
C ARG A 158 -5.07 22.22 -15.04
N ALA A 159 -4.74 23.45 -15.43
CA ALA A 159 -3.34 23.87 -15.56
C ALA A 159 -2.60 23.75 -14.21
N TRP A 160 -1.38 23.24 -14.27
CA TRP A 160 -0.45 23.27 -13.14
C TRP A 160 0.03 24.72 -12.92
N PRO A 161 0.18 25.19 -11.67
CA PRO A 161 0.72 26.52 -11.42
C PRO A 161 2.20 26.59 -11.84
N ASP A 162 2.57 27.67 -12.54
CA ASP A 162 3.96 27.91 -13.02
C ASP A 162 4.76 28.85 -12.11
N SER A 163 4.18 29.32 -10.99
CA SER A 163 4.86 30.24 -10.08
C SER A 163 6.11 29.60 -9.46
N GLN A 164 7.12 30.43 -9.23
CA GLN A 164 8.33 30.04 -8.51
C GLN A 164 8.21 30.41 -7.04
N HIS A 165 8.52 29.46 -6.17
CA HIS A 165 8.56 29.66 -4.73
C HIS A 165 9.87 29.09 -4.16
N PRO A 166 10.40 29.67 -3.07
CA PRO A 166 11.61 29.16 -2.43
C PRO A 166 11.39 27.76 -1.83
N ARG A 167 10.22 27.53 -1.23
CA ARG A 167 9.84 26.24 -0.65
C ARG A 167 9.39 25.28 -1.73
N ARG A 168 9.95 24.08 -1.74
CA ARG A 168 9.71 23.06 -2.78
C ARG A 168 9.33 21.75 -2.14
N MET A 169 8.30 21.11 -2.66
CA MET A 169 7.86 19.78 -2.25
C MET A 169 7.66 18.92 -3.50
N LEU A 170 7.78 17.61 -3.37
CA LEU A 170 7.51 16.64 -4.42
C LEU A 170 6.06 16.15 -4.31
N VAL A 171 5.50 15.65 -5.41
CA VAL A 171 4.23 14.92 -5.39
C VAL A 171 4.34 13.63 -6.18
N LEU A 172 3.73 12.57 -5.64
CA LEU A 172 3.54 11.32 -6.34
C LEU A 172 2.32 11.42 -7.26
N ASP A 173 2.50 11.23 -8.56
CA ASP A 173 1.38 11.04 -9.49
C ASP A 173 0.70 9.70 -9.30
N GLY A 174 1.50 8.66 -9.06
CA GLY A 174 1.02 7.30 -8.91
C GLY A 174 0.60 6.67 -10.23
N CYS A 175 -0.01 5.51 -10.15
CA CYS A 175 -0.33 4.68 -11.32
C CYS A 175 -1.78 4.84 -11.82
N VAL A 176 -2.74 4.91 -10.89
CA VAL A 176 -4.18 4.92 -11.20
C VAL A 176 -4.79 6.32 -11.10
N GLN A 177 -4.34 7.14 -10.14
CA GLN A 177 -4.87 8.49 -9.89
C GLN A 177 -4.85 9.40 -11.14
N PRO A 178 -3.80 9.42 -11.98
CA PRO A 178 -3.78 10.29 -13.16
C PRO A 178 -4.91 10.00 -14.16
N GLY A 179 -5.40 8.75 -14.20
CA GLY A 179 -6.53 8.36 -15.03
C GLY A 179 -7.88 8.65 -14.37
N LEU A 180 -8.05 8.28 -13.09
CA LEU A 180 -9.35 8.36 -12.40
C LEU A 180 -9.68 9.76 -11.85
N ALA A 181 -8.69 10.47 -11.33
CA ALA A 181 -8.84 11.75 -10.66
C ALA A 181 -7.68 12.71 -11.02
N PRO A 182 -7.55 13.08 -12.31
CA PRO A 182 -6.44 13.91 -12.80
C PRO A 182 -6.37 15.31 -12.17
N SER A 183 -7.44 15.77 -11.52
CA SER A 183 -7.54 17.09 -10.90
C SER A 183 -6.97 17.15 -9.48
N THR A 184 -6.78 16.02 -8.78
CA THR A 184 -6.36 15.97 -7.37
C THR A 184 -4.99 16.60 -7.15
N ASN A 185 -3.94 16.13 -7.84
CA ASN A 185 -2.59 16.69 -7.71
C ASN A 185 -2.52 18.15 -8.16
N THR A 186 -3.25 18.52 -9.21
CA THR A 186 -3.31 19.93 -9.64
C THR A 186 -4.00 20.81 -8.60
N ALA A 187 -5.05 20.31 -7.93
CA ALA A 187 -5.71 21.05 -6.85
C ALA A 187 -4.77 21.25 -5.66
N ALA A 188 -4.04 20.20 -5.25
CA ALA A 188 -3.01 20.29 -4.23
C ALA A 188 -1.92 21.30 -4.61
N ALA A 189 -1.42 21.25 -5.85
CA ALA A 189 -0.42 22.18 -6.36
C ALA A 189 -0.91 23.64 -6.29
N ARG A 190 -2.17 23.91 -6.66
CA ARG A 190 -2.74 25.27 -6.60
C ARG A 190 -2.95 25.79 -5.19
N ILE A 191 -3.30 24.91 -4.25
CA ILE A 191 -3.43 25.28 -2.84
C ILE A 191 -2.05 25.60 -2.27
N LEU A 192 -1.06 24.74 -2.48
CA LEU A 192 0.31 24.95 -2.01
C LEU A 192 0.96 26.17 -2.67
N ASP A 193 0.69 26.43 -3.94
CA ASP A 193 1.15 27.63 -4.66
C ASP A 193 0.67 28.93 -3.97
N ARG A 194 -0.60 28.96 -3.53
CA ARG A 194 -1.16 30.08 -2.74
C ARG A 194 -0.52 30.24 -1.36
N LEU A 195 0.09 29.18 -0.83
CA LEU A 195 0.79 29.15 0.44
C LEU A 195 2.30 29.40 0.29
N GLY A 196 2.76 29.77 -0.91
CA GLY A 196 4.18 30.03 -1.17
C GLY A 196 5.03 28.76 -1.26
N ILE A 197 4.44 27.63 -1.68
CA ILE A 197 5.11 26.33 -1.83
C ILE A 197 4.93 25.84 -3.27
N ARG A 198 6.05 25.56 -3.95
CA ARG A 198 6.05 24.98 -5.29
C ARG A 198 5.98 23.46 -5.20
N LEU A 199 4.91 22.87 -5.72
CA LEU A 199 4.77 21.42 -5.84
C LEU A 199 5.35 20.93 -7.16
N LEU A 200 6.40 20.12 -7.07
CA LEU A 200 7.15 19.56 -8.20
C LEU A 200 6.64 18.16 -8.53
N ARG A 201 6.33 17.96 -9.81
CA ARG A 201 5.93 16.66 -10.37
C ARG A 201 7.10 16.04 -11.12
N ILE A 202 7.55 14.88 -10.67
CA ILE A 202 8.70 14.15 -11.23
C ILE A 202 8.17 13.04 -12.14
N ARG A 203 8.40 13.15 -13.45
CA ARG A 203 7.78 12.25 -14.46
C ARG A 203 8.36 10.83 -14.43
N GLU A 204 9.55 10.71 -13.88
CA GLU A 204 10.30 9.48 -13.69
C GLU A 204 9.75 8.66 -12.52
N SER A 205 8.99 9.29 -11.61
CA SER A 205 8.28 8.58 -10.54
C SER A 205 7.01 7.89 -11.07
N GLY A 206 6.69 6.71 -10.51
CA GLY A 206 5.68 5.80 -11.05
C GLY A 206 4.69 5.28 -10.00
N CYS A 207 4.35 3.99 -10.07
CA CYS A 207 3.55 3.33 -9.03
C CYS A 207 4.32 3.35 -7.69
N CYS A 208 3.63 3.52 -6.57
CA CYS A 208 4.26 3.38 -5.25
C CYS A 208 4.58 1.93 -4.87
N GLY A 209 4.01 0.93 -5.55
CA GLY A 209 4.21 -0.49 -5.25
C GLY A 209 3.17 -1.13 -4.31
N SER A 210 2.31 -0.34 -3.66
CA SER A 210 1.29 -0.86 -2.72
C SER A 210 0.39 -1.94 -3.33
N LEU A 211 -0.03 -1.76 -4.59
CA LEU A 211 -0.85 -2.75 -5.29
C LEU A 211 -0.13 -4.10 -5.42
N SER A 212 1.15 -4.08 -5.80
CA SER A 212 1.95 -5.30 -5.97
C SER A 212 2.18 -5.97 -4.61
N GLN A 213 2.44 -5.20 -3.57
CA GLN A 213 2.54 -5.70 -2.19
C GLN A 213 1.25 -6.45 -1.80
N HIS A 214 0.08 -5.84 -1.97
CA HIS A 214 -1.20 -6.43 -1.58
C HIS A 214 -1.65 -7.60 -2.46
N LEU A 215 -1.08 -7.72 -3.67
CA LEU A 215 -1.31 -8.85 -4.58
C LEU A 215 -0.22 -9.93 -4.45
N SER A 216 0.56 -9.90 -3.38
CA SER A 216 1.57 -10.91 -3.02
C SER A 216 2.76 -10.94 -3.98
N ALA A 217 3.18 -9.77 -4.43
CA ALA A 217 4.38 -9.57 -5.24
C ALA A 217 5.30 -8.53 -4.59
N PRO A 218 5.90 -8.85 -3.42
CA PRO A 218 6.72 -7.92 -2.66
C PRO A 218 7.97 -7.47 -3.43
N ASP A 219 8.62 -8.35 -4.19
CA ASP A 219 9.82 -7.99 -4.96
C ASP A 219 9.53 -6.88 -5.99
N GLU A 220 8.41 -7.00 -6.73
CA GLU A 220 7.98 -5.95 -7.67
C GLU A 220 7.61 -4.65 -6.93
N ALA A 221 7.04 -4.75 -5.72
CA ALA A 221 6.75 -3.58 -4.90
C ALA A 221 8.04 -2.85 -4.45
N LEU A 222 9.09 -3.61 -4.09
CA LEU A 222 10.39 -3.05 -3.75
C LEU A 222 11.08 -2.41 -4.96
N ASP A 223 10.94 -2.99 -6.14
CA ASP A 223 11.48 -2.39 -7.37
C ASP A 223 10.82 -1.03 -7.68
N PHE A 224 9.49 -0.94 -7.50
CA PHE A 224 8.79 0.35 -7.57
C PHE A 224 9.27 1.33 -6.50
N ALA A 225 9.53 0.87 -5.28
CA ALA A 225 10.04 1.73 -4.21
C ALA A 225 11.42 2.30 -4.56
N ARG A 226 12.36 1.46 -5.01
CA ARG A 226 13.70 1.87 -5.46
C ARG A 226 13.64 2.88 -6.61
N ALA A 227 12.84 2.59 -7.64
CA ALA A 227 12.70 3.49 -8.79
C ALA A 227 12.15 4.87 -8.40
N ASN A 228 11.20 4.93 -7.46
CA ASN A 228 10.70 6.21 -6.95
C ASN A 228 11.76 6.94 -6.12
N ILE A 229 12.50 6.21 -5.27
CA ILE A 229 13.61 6.80 -4.50
C ILE A 229 14.61 7.43 -5.46
N ASP A 230 15.03 6.72 -6.52
CA ASP A 230 15.97 7.24 -7.52
C ASP A 230 15.44 8.48 -8.24
N ALA A 231 14.16 8.49 -8.59
CA ALA A 231 13.53 9.65 -9.22
C ALA A 231 13.49 10.87 -8.28
N TRP A 232 13.25 10.66 -6.99
CA TRP A 232 13.12 11.76 -6.02
C TRP A 232 14.44 12.23 -5.45
N TRP A 233 15.45 11.35 -5.35
CA TRP A 233 16.69 11.60 -4.62
C TRP A 233 17.40 12.90 -5.05
N PRO A 234 17.59 13.19 -6.35
CA PRO A 234 18.24 14.44 -6.78
C PRO A 234 17.49 15.70 -6.32
N HIS A 235 16.17 15.62 -6.20
CA HIS A 235 15.35 16.73 -5.74
C HIS A 235 15.36 16.88 -4.22
N ILE A 236 15.46 15.78 -3.49
CA ILE A 236 15.64 15.78 -2.04
C ILE A 236 17.00 16.41 -1.70
N GLU A 237 18.08 16.00 -2.38
CA GLU A 237 19.43 16.55 -2.19
C GLU A 237 19.51 18.05 -2.49
N THR A 238 18.74 18.52 -3.47
CA THR A 238 18.68 19.95 -3.81
C THR A 238 17.68 20.74 -2.96
N GLY A 239 17.09 20.14 -1.91
CA GLY A 239 16.32 20.84 -0.88
C GLY A 239 14.80 20.76 -1.00
N ALA A 240 14.24 19.69 -1.58
CA ALA A 240 12.82 19.41 -1.45
C ALA A 240 12.48 19.04 0.01
N GLU A 241 11.53 19.75 0.61
CA GLU A 241 11.21 19.67 2.05
C GLU A 241 10.32 18.48 2.42
N ALA A 242 9.53 17.98 1.47
CA ALA A 242 8.59 16.88 1.69
C ALA A 242 8.21 16.18 0.38
N ILE A 243 7.69 14.96 0.50
CA ILE A 243 6.98 14.24 -0.56
C ILE A 243 5.50 14.19 -0.17
N VAL A 244 4.71 15.01 -0.84
CA VAL A 244 3.27 15.13 -0.61
C VAL A 244 2.55 14.01 -1.34
N ILE A 245 1.68 13.31 -0.62
CA ILE A 245 0.86 12.23 -1.17
C ILE A 245 -0.62 12.60 -1.01
N THR A 246 -1.38 12.51 -2.11
CA THR A 246 -2.81 12.80 -2.13
C THR A 246 -3.69 11.53 -2.18
N ALA A 247 -3.05 10.36 -2.26
CA ALA A 247 -3.71 9.06 -2.30
C ALA A 247 -3.34 8.25 -1.06
N SER A 248 -4.28 8.06 -0.15
CA SER A 248 -4.05 7.44 1.17
C SER A 248 -3.30 6.11 1.12
N GLY A 249 -3.68 5.20 0.21
CA GLY A 249 -3.00 3.91 0.04
C GLY A 249 -1.53 4.05 -0.38
N CYS A 250 -1.21 5.05 -1.20
CA CYS A 250 0.18 5.37 -1.52
C CYS A 250 0.90 6.00 -0.33
N GLY A 251 0.23 6.88 0.40
CA GLY A 251 0.82 7.60 1.53
C GLY A 251 1.27 6.66 2.64
N VAL A 252 0.43 5.68 2.99
CA VAL A 252 0.78 4.64 3.95
C VAL A 252 1.97 3.82 3.47
N PHE A 253 1.95 3.36 2.21
CA PHE A 253 3.00 2.48 1.71
C PHE A 253 4.36 3.17 1.55
N VAL A 254 4.40 4.42 1.09
CA VAL A 254 5.66 5.19 0.98
C VAL A 254 6.25 5.47 2.37
N LYS A 255 5.41 5.70 3.39
CA LYS A 255 5.84 5.80 4.80
C LYS A 255 6.48 4.49 5.31
N GLU A 256 6.29 3.36 4.64
CA GLU A 256 6.89 2.06 5.00
C GLU A 256 8.18 1.72 4.24
N TYR A 257 8.56 2.49 3.20
CA TYR A 257 9.77 2.22 2.42
C TYR A 257 11.00 1.99 3.29
N GLY A 258 11.21 2.82 4.32
CA GLY A 258 12.34 2.70 5.24
C GLY A 258 12.39 1.36 5.98
N GLN A 259 11.24 0.78 6.33
CA GLN A 259 11.18 -0.55 6.93
C GLN A 259 11.37 -1.65 5.87
N LEU A 260 10.72 -1.50 4.73
CA LEU A 260 10.75 -2.48 3.64
C LEU A 260 12.15 -2.65 3.03
N LEU A 261 12.89 -1.55 2.89
CA LEU A 261 14.25 -1.49 2.33
C LEU A 261 15.34 -1.38 3.41
N ALA A 262 15.02 -1.62 4.69
CA ALA A 262 15.96 -1.45 5.81
C ALA A 262 17.26 -2.27 5.69
N LEU A 263 17.24 -3.37 4.93
CA LEU A 263 18.41 -4.24 4.71
C LEU A 263 18.98 -4.11 3.30
N ASP A 264 18.45 -3.20 2.49
CA ASP A 264 18.98 -2.94 1.16
C ASP A 264 20.20 -2.01 1.30
N PRO A 265 21.44 -2.48 1.03
CA PRO A 265 22.64 -1.71 1.31
C PRO A 265 22.71 -0.39 0.53
N ASP A 266 22.06 -0.34 -0.63
CA ASP A 266 22.09 0.84 -1.51
C ASP A 266 20.95 1.83 -1.20
N TYR A 267 19.87 1.35 -0.55
CA TYR A 267 18.64 2.10 -0.36
C TYR A 267 18.20 2.32 1.10
N ALA A 268 18.75 1.63 2.09
CA ALA A 268 18.27 1.70 3.48
C ALA A 268 18.15 3.16 4.00
N ASP A 269 19.23 3.93 3.89
CA ASP A 269 19.26 5.33 4.36
C ASP A 269 18.36 6.24 3.52
N LYS A 270 18.34 6.03 2.20
CA LYS A 270 17.49 6.80 1.28
C LYS A 270 16.01 6.55 1.56
N ALA A 271 15.64 5.28 1.75
CA ALA A 271 14.29 4.85 2.03
C ALA A 271 13.81 5.37 3.38
N ALA A 272 14.65 5.31 4.43
CA ALA A 272 14.34 5.92 5.73
C ALA A 272 14.09 7.43 5.62
N THR A 273 14.89 8.11 4.81
CA THR A 273 14.72 9.55 4.53
C THR A 273 13.41 9.82 3.79
N VAL A 274 13.12 9.07 2.73
CA VAL A 274 11.86 9.19 1.95
C VAL A 274 10.65 8.96 2.84
N SER A 275 10.65 7.91 3.66
CA SER A 275 9.55 7.64 4.60
C SER A 275 9.36 8.80 5.59
N ARG A 276 10.44 9.38 6.11
CA ARG A 276 10.37 10.55 7.02
C ARG A 276 9.85 11.81 6.34
N LEU A 277 10.21 12.05 5.08
CA LEU A 277 9.78 13.22 4.29
C LEU A 277 8.36 13.08 3.74
N THR A 278 7.79 11.88 3.74
CA THR A 278 6.45 11.62 3.23
C THR A 278 5.39 12.23 4.13
N ARG A 279 4.49 13.03 3.55
CA ARG A 279 3.36 13.67 4.23
C ARG A 279 2.08 13.40 3.45
N ASP A 280 1.02 13.03 4.17
CA ASP A 280 -0.32 13.12 3.59
C ASP A 280 -0.66 14.61 3.44
N ILE A 281 -1.40 14.98 2.40
CA ILE A 281 -1.82 16.38 2.20
C ILE A 281 -2.67 16.91 3.37
N ALA A 282 -3.26 16.02 4.18
CA ALA A 282 -4.02 16.36 5.38
C ALA A 282 -3.19 16.42 6.69
N ASP A 283 -1.91 16.02 6.66
CA ASP A 283 -0.99 16.12 7.82
C ASP A 283 -0.48 17.57 8.02
#